data_AF-A0A7W2Z9N3-F1
#
_entry.id   AF-A0A7W2Z9N3-F1
#
_cell.length_a   1.000
_cell.length_b   1.000
_cell.length_c   1.000
_cell.angle_alpha   90.00
_cell.angle_beta   90.00
_cell.angle_gamma   90.00
#
_symmetry.space_group_name_H-M   'P 1'
#
loop_
_entity.id
_entity.type
_entity.pdbx_description
1 polymer ?
#
loop_
_entity_poly.entity_id
_entity_poly.type
_entity_poly.pdbx_seq_one_letter_code
_entity_poly.pdbx_strand_id
1 'polypeptide(L)'
;MQFSEVSIVTPTALYVQMQEAQNAPVKKQVRIKRGEIASNALSPEMRALGRHIAHCRKKGRSVRIPAMRGSEWGHVLRTLELSRACN
;
A
#
# COMPACT_ATOMS: atom_id res chain seq x y z
N MET A 1 17.44 18.82 30.59
CA MET A 1 16.29 18.07 30.03
C MET A 1 16.39 18.16 28.52
N GLN A 2 16.72 17.08 27.82
CA GLN A 2 16.81 17.06 26.35
C GLN A 2 15.45 16.65 25.79
N PHE A 3 14.71 17.63 25.26
CA PHE A 3 13.49 17.37 24.50
C PHE A 3 13.91 16.96 23.08
N SER A 4 13.88 15.66 22.79
CA SER A 4 13.90 15.20 21.40
C SER A 4 12.48 15.35 20.84
N GLU A 5 12.22 16.49 20.19
CA GLU A 5 11.04 16.66 19.35
C GLU A 5 11.11 15.65 18.21
N VAL A 6 10.36 14.56 18.34
CA VAL A 6 10.21 13.58 17.27
C VAL A 6 9.32 14.20 16.21
N SER A 7 9.93 14.91 15.25
CA SER A 7 9.22 15.45 14.09
C SER A 7 8.74 14.31 13.19
N ILE A 8 7.42 14.27 12.96
CA ILE A 8 6.77 13.33 12.04
C ILE A 8 7.07 13.71 10.57
N VAL A 9 7.51 14.95 10.32
CA VAL A 9 7.69 15.51 8.98
C VAL A 9 9.11 16.04 8.81
N THR A 10 9.91 15.25 8.08
CA THR A 10 11.31 15.47 7.70
C THR A 10 12.29 15.73 8.86
N PRO A 11 13.43 15.02 8.91
CA PRO A 11 14.42 15.28 9.94
C PRO A 11 14.95 16.72 9.82
N THR A 12 14.97 17.44 10.94
CA THR A 12 15.54 18.78 11.06
C THR A 12 16.99 18.79 10.54
N ALA A 13 17.40 19.86 9.85
CA ALA A 13 18.73 19.97 9.24
C ALA A 13 19.89 19.67 10.22
N LEU A 14 19.76 20.05 11.49
CA LEU A 14 20.73 19.74 12.54
C LEU A 14 20.87 18.24 12.79
N TYR A 15 19.78 17.48 12.75
CA TYR A 15 19.79 16.03 12.93
C TYR A 15 20.55 15.33 11.79
N VAL A 16 20.41 15.83 10.56
CA VAL A 16 21.13 15.30 9.38
C VAL A 16 22.63 15.54 9.51
N GLN A 17 23.05 16.76 9.88
CA GLN A 17 24.47 17.10 10.09
C GLN A 17 25.09 16.28 11.22
N MET A 18 24.35 16.03 12.31
CA MET A 18 24.81 15.17 13.41
C MET A 18 24.97 13.71 12.96
N GLN A 19 24.07 13.17 12.12
CA GLN A 19 24.20 11.82 11.58
C GLN A 19 25.39 11.69 10.61
N GLU A 20 25.62 12.70 9.78
CA GLU A 20 26.78 12.76 8.87
C GLU A 20 28.10 12.79 9.65
N ALA A 21 28.20 13.63 10.69
CA ALA A 21 29.38 13.70 11.55
C ALA A 21 29.67 12.38 12.29
N GLN A 22 28.63 11.62 12.62
CA GLN A 22 28.74 10.31 13.28
C GLN A 22 28.97 9.15 12.29
N ASN A 23 29.08 9.41 10.98
CA ASN A 23 29.12 8.38 9.92
C ASN A 23 28.00 7.33 10.08
N ALA A 24 26.84 7.73 10.60
CA ALA A 24 25.73 6.82 10.85
C ALA A 24 25.10 6.39 9.51
N PRO A 25 24.77 5.10 9.33
CA PRO A 25 24.16 4.64 8.08
C PRO A 25 22.78 5.29 7.86
N VAL A 26 22.56 5.81 6.66
CA VAL A 26 21.28 6.44 6.27
C VAL A 26 20.15 5.41 6.39
N LYS A 27 19.18 5.68 7.27
CA LYS A 27 18.01 4.82 7.48
C LYS A 27 17.05 4.96 6.30
N LYS A 28 17.25 4.18 5.25
CA LYS A 28 16.36 4.12 4.09
C LYS A 28 15.01 3.52 4.50
N GLN A 29 13.91 4.15 4.08
CA GLN A 29 12.58 3.56 4.23
C GLN A 29 12.52 2.25 3.43
N VAL A 30 12.37 1.12 4.12
CA VAL A 30 12.29 -0.19 3.47
C VAL A 30 10.87 -0.40 2.94
N ARG A 31 10.75 -0.64 1.63
CA ARG A 31 9.49 -1.03 1.03
C ARG A 31 9.13 -2.45 1.47
N ILE A 32 8.02 -2.59 2.21
CA ILE A 32 7.50 -3.89 2.61
C ILE A 32 6.92 -4.59 1.38
N LYS A 33 7.59 -5.63 0.90
CA LYS A 33 7.05 -6.54 -0.12
C LYS A 33 6.12 -7.52 0.59
N ARG A 34 4.82 -7.48 0.28
CA ARG A 34 3.86 -8.47 0.76
C ARG A 34 3.79 -9.63 -0.24
N GLY A 35 3.62 -10.84 0.27
CA GLY A 35 3.51 -12.04 -0.55
C GLY A 35 2.28 -11.98 -1.48
N GLU A 36 2.37 -12.68 -2.61
CA GLU A 36 1.28 -12.76 -3.59
C GLU A 36 0.16 -13.67 -3.05
N ILE A 37 -1.08 -13.23 -3.18
CA ILE A 37 -2.24 -14.02 -2.75
C ILE A 37 -2.59 -14.99 -3.90
N ALA A 38 -2.59 -16.29 -3.59
CA ALA A 38 -3.04 -17.31 -4.54
C ALA A 38 -4.50 -17.07 -4.95
N SER A 39 -4.83 -17.34 -6.22
CA SER A 39 -6.19 -17.12 -6.75
C SER A 39 -7.27 -17.84 -5.93
N ASN A 40 -6.97 -19.05 -5.45
CA ASN A 40 -7.86 -19.89 -4.66
C ASN A 40 -8.07 -19.37 -3.23
N ALA A 41 -7.16 -18.55 -2.71
CA ALA A 41 -7.25 -17.95 -1.38
C ALA A 41 -8.02 -16.63 -1.35
N LEU A 42 -8.57 -16.19 -2.49
CA LEU A 42 -9.37 -14.98 -2.58
C LEU A 42 -10.77 -15.21 -1.99
N SER A 43 -11.18 -14.34 -1.07
CA SER A 43 -12.55 -14.40 -0.56
C SER A 43 -13.56 -14.14 -1.69
N PRO A 44 -14.69 -14.87 -1.72
CA PRO A 44 -15.68 -14.73 -2.79
C PRO A 44 -16.24 -13.31 -2.92
N GLU A 45 -16.46 -12.63 -1.79
CA GLU A 45 -16.98 -11.25 -1.76
C GLU A 45 -16.02 -10.25 -2.41
N MET A 46 -14.72 -10.34 -2.08
CA MET A 46 -13.71 -9.45 -2.66
C MET A 46 -13.52 -9.73 -4.14
N ARG A 47 -13.67 -11.00 -4.55
CA ARG A 47 -13.67 -11.38 -5.96
C ARG A 47 -14.86 -10.78 -6.72
N ALA A 48 -16.06 -10.80 -6.12
CA ALA A 48 -17.24 -10.18 -6.70
C ALA A 48 -17.08 -8.65 -6.84
N LEU A 49 -16.54 -7.99 -5.81
CA LEU A 49 -16.25 -6.56 -5.83
C LEU A 49 -15.21 -6.21 -6.91
N GLY A 50 -14.11 -6.96 -7.01
CA GLY A 50 -13.10 -6.74 -8.05
C GLY A 50 -13.68 -6.88 -9.46
N ARG A 51 -14.54 -7.88 -9.70
CA ARG A 51 -15.25 -8.03 -10.98
C ARG A 51 -16.21 -6.88 -11.25
N HIS A 52 -16.95 -6.43 -10.25
CA HIS A 52 -17.84 -5.28 -10.36
C HIS A 52 -17.06 -4.01 -10.78
N ILE A 53 -15.91 -3.76 -10.14
CA ILE A 53 -15.02 -2.64 -10.47
C ILE A 53 -14.52 -2.74 -11.92
N ALA A 54 -14.03 -3.92 -12.33
CA ALA A 54 -13.53 -4.13 -13.69
C ALA A 54 -14.63 -3.89 -14.75
N HIS A 55 -15.84 -4.37 -14.48
CA HIS A 55 -16.99 -4.17 -15.36
C HIS A 55 -17.44 -2.70 -15.43
N CYS A 56 -17.50 -1.99 -14.30
CA CYS A 56 -17.81 -0.56 -14.27
C CYS A 56 -16.75 0.27 -15.01
N ARG A 57 -15.46 -0.07 -14.86
CA ARG A 57 -14.38 0.55 -15.62
C ARG A 57 -14.57 0.35 -17.13
N LYS A 58 -14.92 -0.86 -17.59
CA LYS A 58 -15.22 -1.12 -19.02
C LYS A 58 -16.36 -0.25 -19.54
N LYS A 59 -17.30 0.13 -18.68
CA LYS A 59 -18.42 1.04 -18.99
C LYS A 59 -18.10 2.52 -18.75
N GLY A 60 -16.88 2.88 -18.38
CA GLY A 60 -16.48 4.26 -18.06
C GLY A 60 -17.14 4.83 -16.79
N ARG A 61 -17.68 3.98 -15.90
CA ARG A 61 -18.36 4.41 -14.68
C ARG A 61 -17.42 4.38 -13.48
N SER A 62 -17.47 5.42 -12.65
CA SER A 62 -16.80 5.46 -11.35
C SER A 62 -17.48 4.51 -10.36
N VAL A 63 -16.70 3.93 -9.43
CA VAL A 63 -17.19 3.02 -8.38
C VAL A 63 -16.79 3.57 -7.03
N ARG A 64 -17.73 3.58 -6.08
CA ARG A 64 -17.46 3.92 -4.68
C ARG A 64 -16.72 2.77 -4.00
N ILE A 65 -15.54 3.06 -3.44
CA ILE A 65 -14.77 2.09 -2.66
C ILE A 65 -15.14 2.25 -1.18
N PRO A 66 -15.59 1.18 -0.49
CA PRO A 66 -15.88 1.23 0.94
C PRO A 66 -14.60 1.32 1.77
N ALA A 67 -14.72 1.69 3.05
CA ALA A 67 -13.62 1.58 4.00
C ALA A 67 -13.33 0.11 4.28
N MET A 68 -12.09 -0.31 4.05
CA MET A 68 -11.69 -1.72 4.10
C MET A 68 -10.37 -1.89 4.86
N ARG A 69 -10.18 -3.09 5.42
CA ARG A 69 -8.90 -3.49 6.02
C ARG A 69 -7.85 -3.71 4.93
N GLY A 70 -6.58 -3.55 5.29
CA GLY A 70 -5.47 -3.74 4.35
C GLY A 70 -5.38 -5.16 3.77
N SER A 71 -5.88 -6.18 4.49
CA SER A 71 -5.99 -7.55 3.99
C SER A 71 -7.03 -7.67 2.88
N GLU A 72 -8.23 -7.14 3.10
CA GLU A 72 -9.34 -7.14 2.15
C GLU A 72 -8.97 -6.39 0.86
N TRP A 73 -8.29 -5.26 1.00
CA TRP A 73 -7.74 -4.53 -0.14
C TRP A 73 -6.73 -5.38 -0.94
N GLY A 74 -5.88 -6.15 -0.26
CA GLY A 74 -5.01 -7.11 -0.93
C GLY A 74 -5.76 -8.08 -1.84
N HIS A 75 -6.89 -8.62 -1.38
CA HIS A 75 -7.73 -9.53 -2.17
C HIS A 75 -8.39 -8.85 -3.38
N VAL A 76 -8.88 -7.61 -3.21
CA VAL A 76 -9.49 -6.86 -4.33
C VAL A 76 -8.45 -6.52 -5.39
N LEU A 77 -7.27 -6.01 -5.00
CA LEU A 77 -6.19 -5.70 -5.95
C LEU A 77 -5.77 -6.95 -6.72
N ARG A 78 -5.60 -8.07 -6.02
CA ARG A 78 -5.26 -9.34 -6.66
C ARG A 78 -6.31 -9.79 -7.67
N THR A 79 -7.59 -9.60 -7.34
CA THR A 79 -8.69 -9.91 -8.28
C THR A 79 -8.61 -9.02 -9.53
N LEU A 80 -8.30 -7.75 -9.38
CA LEU A 80 -8.17 -6.82 -10.50
C LEU A 80 -6.97 -7.15 -11.40
N GLU A 81 -5.84 -7.55 -10.81
CA GLU A 81 -4.68 -8.06 -11.54
C GLU A 81 -5.05 -9.26 -12.40
N LEU A 82 -5.68 -10.28 -11.80
CA LEU A 82 -6.12 -11.49 -12.51
C LEU A 82 -7.14 -11.14 -13.60
N SER A 83 -8.12 -10.27 -13.31
CA SER A 83 -9.14 -9.86 -14.29
C SER A 83 -8.54 -9.04 -15.45
N ARG A 84 -7.42 -8.33 -15.23
CA ARG A 84 -6.69 -7.64 -16.29
C ARG A 84 -5.89 -8.61 -17.16
N ALA A 85 -5.31 -9.66 -16.56
CA ALA A 85 -4.56 -10.68 -17.29
C ALA A 85 -5.45 -11.58 -18.16
N CYS A 86 -6.73 -11.73 -17.79
CA CYS A 86 -7.72 -12.51 -18.54
C CYS A 86 -8.56 -11.68 -19.54
N ASN A 87 -8.27 -10.39 -19.72
CA ASN A 87 -8.93 -9.52 -20.71
C ASN A 87 -8.14 -9.44 -22.02
#